data_AF-A0A453PE40-F1
#
_entry.id   AF-A0A453PE40-F1
#
_cell.length_a   1.000
_cell.length_b   1.000
_cell.length_c   1.000
_cell.angle_alpha   90.00
_cell.angle_beta   90.00
_cell.angle_gamma   90.00
#
_symmetry.space_group_name_H-M   'P 1'
#
loop_
_entity.id
_entity.type
_entity.pdbx_description
1 polymer ?
#
loop_
_entity_poly.entity_id
_entity_poly.type
_entity_poly.pdbx_seq_one_letter_code
_entity_poly.pdbx_strand_id
1 'polypeptide(L)'
;DGYNDFNTFYMQAASGTKGGSSGSPVVDCQGRAVALNAGSKSSSASAFFLPLERVVRALNLIRDCWDAFGIKSESVYIPRGTLQMTFQHKGFEETRRLGLRNETEQMVRLVSPAGETGMLVVDSVV
;
A
#
# COMPACT_ATOMS: atom_id res chain seq x y z
N ASP A 1 4.39 17.00 -14.40
CA ASP A 1 3.32 16.01 -14.20
C ASP A 1 3.81 14.86 -13.35
N GLY A 2 3.62 14.95 -12.03
CA GLY A 2 3.99 13.90 -11.10
C GLY A 2 2.85 12.88 -10.99
N TYR A 3 3.17 11.60 -11.11
CA TYR A 3 2.21 10.54 -10.81
C TYR A 3 2.06 10.46 -9.29
N ASN A 4 0.84 10.72 -8.80
CA ASN A 4 0.51 10.52 -7.39
C ASN A 4 0.00 9.08 -7.20
N ASP A 5 0.53 8.42 -6.20
CA ASP A 5 0.19 7.05 -5.81
C ASP A 5 -1.06 7.00 -4.92
N PHE A 6 -2.13 7.65 -5.37
CA PHE A 6 -3.42 7.61 -4.70
C PHE A 6 -3.81 6.15 -4.37
N ASN A 7 -4.41 5.96 -3.20
CA ASN A 7 -4.80 4.64 -2.66
C ASN A 7 -3.65 3.73 -2.21
N THR A 8 -2.46 4.31 -1.96
CA THR A 8 -1.36 3.59 -1.31
C THR A 8 -1.27 4.00 0.16
N PHE A 9 -1.50 3.04 1.05
CA PHE A 9 -1.33 3.23 2.49
C PHE A 9 0.11 2.96 2.88
N TYR A 10 0.95 4.00 2.80
CA TYR A 10 2.32 3.91 3.27
C TYR A 10 2.39 3.62 4.76
N MET A 11 3.29 2.73 5.15
CA MET A 11 3.72 2.66 6.53
C MET A 11 4.55 3.90 6.83
N GLN A 12 4.34 4.52 7.99
CA GLN A 12 5.10 5.68 8.42
C GLN A 12 5.82 5.35 9.73
N ALA A 13 7.09 5.74 9.83
CA ALA A 13 7.79 5.72 11.11
C ALA A 13 8.73 6.92 11.22
N ALA A 14 9.03 7.28 12.47
CA ALA A 14 10.12 8.19 12.77
C ALA A 14 11.44 7.46 12.49
N SER A 15 12.04 7.71 11.33
CA SER A 15 13.29 7.09 10.92
C SER A 15 14.17 8.11 10.20
N GLY A 16 15.42 8.22 10.64
CA GLY A 16 16.44 9.09 10.02
C GLY A 16 16.99 8.48 8.73
N THR A 17 16.12 8.14 7.78
CA THR A 17 16.54 7.63 6.48
C THR A 17 17.30 8.73 5.73
N LYS A 18 18.47 8.40 5.19
CA LYS A 18 19.32 9.33 4.45
C LYS A 18 19.16 9.11 2.94
N GLY A 19 19.54 10.12 2.14
CA GLY A 19 19.64 9.96 0.69
C GLY A 19 20.47 8.73 0.33
N GLY A 20 19.94 7.89 -0.57
CA GLY A 20 20.57 6.64 -1.00
C GLY A 20 19.91 5.36 -0.47
N SER A 21 19.01 5.43 0.52
CA SER A 21 18.31 4.24 1.03
C SER A 21 17.02 3.89 0.28
N SER A 22 16.71 4.56 -0.84
CA SER A 22 15.49 4.28 -1.61
C SER A 22 15.49 2.84 -2.14
N GLY A 23 14.35 2.15 -2.00
CA GLY A 23 14.17 0.76 -2.40
C GLY A 23 14.80 -0.27 -1.44
N SER A 24 15.48 0.15 -0.38
CA SER A 24 16.02 -0.77 0.62
C SER A 24 14.90 -1.47 1.41
N PRO A 25 15.08 -2.72 1.85
CA PRO A 25 14.09 -3.38 2.69
C PRO A 25 14.00 -2.70 4.05
N VAL A 26 12.77 -2.60 4.56
CA VAL A 26 12.47 -2.32 5.96
C VAL A 26 12.25 -3.67 6.64
N VAL A 27 12.96 -3.92 7.73
CA VAL A 27 12.91 -5.20 8.44
C VAL A 27 12.30 -5.04 9.83
N ASP A 28 11.51 -6.03 10.25
CA ASP A 28 10.99 -6.08 11.62
C ASP A 28 12.01 -6.67 12.61
N CYS A 29 11.63 -6.76 13.89
CA CYS A 29 12.48 -7.31 14.94
C CYS A 29 12.82 -8.80 14.78
N GLN A 30 12.17 -9.51 13.86
CA GLN A 30 12.46 -10.90 13.50
C GLN A 30 13.34 -11.00 12.24
N GLY A 31 13.77 -9.86 11.67
CA GLY A 31 14.58 -9.81 10.46
C GLY A 31 13.79 -10.06 9.17
N ARG A 32 12.45 -10.00 9.21
CA ARG A 32 11.60 -10.20 8.03
C ARG A 32 11.41 -8.88 7.32
N ALA A 33 11.48 -8.88 5.98
CA ALA A 33 11.13 -7.70 5.20
C ALA A 33 9.62 -7.43 5.31
N VAL A 34 9.25 -6.19 5.66
CA VAL A 34 7.85 -5.77 5.84
C VAL A 34 7.43 -4.63 4.92
N ALA A 35 8.39 -3.86 4.38
CA ALA A 35 8.14 -2.78 3.43
C ALA A 35 9.41 -2.45 2.63
N LEU A 36 9.29 -1.60 1.62
CA LEU A 36 10.42 -0.95 0.94
C LEU A 36 10.48 0.53 1.31
N ASN A 37 11.68 1.07 1.50
CA ASN A 37 11.85 2.50 1.70
C ASN A 37 11.48 3.28 0.43
N ALA A 38 10.45 4.12 0.53
CA ALA A 38 9.91 4.89 -0.59
C ALA A 38 10.26 6.37 -0.54
N GLY A 39 10.70 6.86 0.62
CA GLY A 39 11.15 8.23 0.78
C GLY A 39 11.00 8.76 2.19
N SER A 40 11.43 10.01 2.37
CA SER A 40 11.31 10.74 3.62
C SER A 40 11.08 12.21 3.37
N LYS A 41 10.38 12.88 4.29
CA LYS A 41 10.27 14.35 4.26
C LYS A 41 11.59 14.94 4.75
N SER A 42 12.23 15.82 3.97
CA SER A 42 13.49 16.46 4.35
C SER A 42 13.39 17.37 5.59
N SER A 43 12.21 17.90 5.87
CA SER A 43 11.94 18.81 6.98
C SER A 43 11.46 18.14 8.27
N SER A 44 11.27 16.81 8.28
CA SER A 44 10.77 16.08 9.45
C SER A 44 11.37 14.67 9.50
N ALA A 45 11.55 14.06 10.67
CA ALA A 45 12.04 12.68 10.77
C ALA A 45 11.04 11.60 10.28
N SER A 46 10.04 11.96 9.46
CA SER A 46 9.05 11.05 8.90
C SER A 46 9.56 10.39 7.63
N ALA A 47 9.68 9.06 7.68
CA ALA A 47 9.93 8.21 6.53
C ALA A 47 8.64 7.47 6.14
N PHE A 48 8.50 7.21 4.84
CA PHE A 48 7.38 6.51 4.22
C PHE A 48 7.89 5.22 3.60
N PHE A 49 7.21 4.13 3.88
CA PHE A 49 7.60 2.79 3.45
C PHE A 49 6.45 2.12 2.71
N LEU A 50 6.74 1.64 1.50
CA LEU A 50 5.80 0.99 0.61
C LEU A 50 5.55 -0.45 1.09
N PRO A 51 4.30 -0.84 1.41
CA PRO A 51 3.98 -2.22 1.77
C PRO A 51 4.30 -3.22 0.65
N LEU A 52 4.67 -4.45 1.04
CA LEU A 52 5.22 -5.44 0.10
C LEU A 52 4.19 -6.15 -0.76
N GLU A 53 2.89 -6.10 -0.46
CA GLU A 53 1.86 -6.89 -1.13
C GLU A 53 1.82 -6.60 -2.63
N ARG A 54 1.87 -5.32 -3.00
CA ARG A 54 1.90 -4.90 -4.41
C ARG A 54 3.24 -5.21 -5.09
N VAL A 55 4.34 -5.14 -4.34
CA VAL A 55 5.70 -5.44 -4.82
C VAL A 55 5.83 -6.94 -5.12
N VAL A 56 5.43 -7.80 -4.19
CA VAL A 56 5.45 -9.27 -4.34
C VAL A 56 4.58 -9.71 -5.51
N ARG A 57 3.37 -9.15 -5.65
CA ARG A 57 2.52 -9.42 -6.82
C ARG A 57 3.24 -9.08 -8.13
N ALA A 58 3.83 -7.89 -8.22
CA ALA A 58 4.52 -7.45 -9.43
C ALA A 58 5.76 -8.33 -9.72
N LEU A 59 6.53 -8.67 -8.68
CA LEU A 59 7.69 -9.53 -8.79
C LEU A 59 7.31 -10.93 -9.30
N ASN A 60 6.23 -11.52 -8.78
CA ASN A 60 5.77 -12.83 -9.24
C ASN A 60 5.39 -12.80 -10.72
N LEU A 61 4.61 -11.80 -11.16
CA LEU A 61 4.27 -11.63 -12.57
C LEU A 61 5.51 -11.45 -13.46
N ILE A 62 6.54 -10.74 -13.00
CA ILE A 62 7.80 -10.60 -13.73
C ILE A 62 8.52 -11.95 -13.85
N ARG A 63 8.58 -12.71 -12.76
CA ARG A 63 9.25 -14.02 -12.70
C ARG A 63 8.55 -15.05 -13.57
N ASP A 64 7.22 -15.03 -13.62
CA ASP A 64 6.43 -15.97 -14.43
C ASP A 64 6.66 -15.77 -15.95
N CYS A 65 7.16 -14.60 -16.36
CA CYS A 65 7.53 -14.32 -17.74
C CYS A 65 9.00 -14.59 -18.07
N TRP A 66 9.82 -15.04 -17.10
CA TRP A 66 11.19 -15.46 -17.37
C TRP A 66 11.20 -16.89 -17.88
N ASP A 67 11.96 -17.14 -18.94
CA ASP A 67 12.17 -18.51 -19.41
C ASP A 67 13.13 -19.29 -18.49
N ALA A 68 13.31 -20.59 -18.78
CA ALA A 68 14.19 -21.47 -18.02
C ALA A 68 15.67 -21.04 -18.00
N PHE A 69 16.08 -20.15 -18.90
CA PHE A 69 17.43 -19.60 -19.01
C PHE A 69 17.55 -18.19 -18.41
N GLY A 70 16.48 -17.66 -17.80
CA GLY A 70 16.44 -16.33 -17.22
C GLY A 70 16.39 -15.20 -18.26
N ILE A 71 16.10 -15.52 -19.52
CA ILE A 71 15.93 -14.53 -20.57
C ILE A 71 14.49 -14.02 -20.49
N LYS A 72 14.38 -12.70 -20.40
CA LYS A 72 13.10 -12.00 -20.37
C LYS A 72 12.58 -11.86 -21.79
N SER A 73 11.55 -12.62 -22.14
CA SER A 73 10.83 -12.45 -23.40
C SER A 73 9.98 -11.17 -23.31
N GLU A 74 10.47 -10.06 -23.85
CA GLU A 74 9.80 -8.74 -23.91
C GLU A 74 9.42 -8.08 -22.56
N SER A 75 8.88 -6.86 -22.63
CA SER A 75 8.45 -6.10 -21.45
C SER A 75 7.22 -6.74 -20.80
N VAL A 76 7.39 -7.24 -19.58
CA VAL A 76 6.24 -7.74 -18.79
C VAL A 76 5.25 -6.61 -18.54
N TYR A 77 4.02 -6.77 -19.03
CA TYR A 77 2.89 -5.94 -18.64
C TYR A 77 2.42 -6.35 -17.25
N ILE A 78 2.38 -5.39 -16.32
CA ILE A 78 1.83 -5.61 -14.97
C ILE A 78 0.43 -4.98 -14.93
N PRO A 79 -0.65 -5.78 -14.94
CA PRO A 79 -2.00 -5.25 -14.92
C PRO A 79 -2.22 -4.37 -13.68
N ARG A 80 -2.63 -3.14 -13.91
CA ARG A 80 -3.06 -2.21 -12.87
C ARG A 80 -4.58 -2.15 -12.91
N GLY A 81 -5.22 -2.47 -11.79
CA GLY A 81 -6.65 -2.24 -11.65
C GLY A 81 -6.94 -0.75 -11.70
N THR A 82 -8.02 -0.36 -12.34
CA THR A 82 -8.49 1.02 -12.33
C THR A 82 -9.98 1.03 -11.99
N LEU A 83 -10.28 1.29 -10.72
CA LEU A 83 -11.64 1.69 -10.34
C LEU A 83 -11.89 3.16 -10.71
N GLN A 84 -10.87 3.87 -11.24
CA GLN A 84 -10.90 5.30 -11.52
C GLN A 84 -11.44 6.11 -10.34
N MET A 85 -11.04 5.74 -9.13
CA MET A 85 -11.49 6.36 -7.89
C MET A 85 -10.34 6.53 -6.93
N THR A 86 -10.37 7.61 -6.17
CA THR A 86 -9.58 7.78 -4.96
C THR A 86 -10.41 7.38 -3.75
N PHE A 87 -9.76 6.77 -2.76
CA PHE A 87 -10.36 6.33 -1.51
C PHE A 87 -9.70 7.07 -0.34
N GLN A 88 -10.51 7.34 0.68
CA GLN A 88 -10.04 7.80 1.97
C GLN A 88 -10.49 6.81 3.05
N HIS A 89 -9.63 6.57 4.04
CA HIS A 89 -10.04 5.85 5.24
C HIS A 89 -10.82 6.81 6.15
N LYS A 90 -12.03 6.41 6.52
CA LYS A 90 -12.89 7.15 7.44
C LYS A 90 -13.25 6.26 8.61
N GLY A 91 -13.19 6.81 9.83
CA GLY A 91 -13.56 6.09 11.04
C GLY A 91 -15.02 5.63 11.03
N PHE A 92 -15.34 4.58 11.79
CA PHE A 92 -16.67 3.96 11.76
C PHE A 92 -17.83 4.92 12.08
N GLU A 93 -17.60 5.94 12.92
CA GLU A 93 -18.60 6.97 13.19
C GLU A 93 -18.97 7.75 11.92
N GLU A 94 -17.96 8.16 11.16
CA GLU A 94 -18.14 8.93 9.93
C GLU A 94 -18.75 8.06 8.83
N THR A 95 -18.35 6.79 8.72
CA THR A 95 -18.97 5.89 7.75
C THR A 95 -20.45 5.63 8.08
N ARG A 96 -20.84 5.57 9.36
CA ARG A 96 -22.25 5.51 9.76
C ARG A 96 -23.02 6.77 9.35
N ARG A 97 -22.43 7.96 9.50
CA ARG A 97 -23.04 9.23 9.03
C ARG A 97 -23.25 9.24 7.52
N LEU A 98 -22.41 8.53 6.76
CA LEU A 98 -22.55 8.32 5.31
C LEU A 98 -23.52 7.19 4.94
N GLY A 99 -24.19 6.57 5.91
CA GLY A 99 -25.21 5.54 5.68
C GLY A 99 -24.71 4.09 5.80
N LEU A 100 -23.53 3.85 6.38
CA LEU A 100 -23.09 2.48 6.70
C LEU A 100 -24.09 1.82 7.66
N ARG A 101 -24.61 0.67 7.25
CA ARG A 101 -25.52 -0.14 8.07
C ARG A 101 -24.78 -0.81 9.23
N ASN A 102 -25.44 -0.93 10.37
CA ASN A 102 -24.88 -1.54 11.58
C ASN A 102 -24.46 -3.00 11.34
N GLU A 103 -25.22 -3.77 10.57
CA GLU A 103 -24.91 -5.17 10.26
C GLU A 103 -23.63 -5.26 9.42
N THR A 104 -23.45 -4.35 8.46
CA THR A 104 -22.22 -4.27 7.66
C THR A 104 -21.02 -3.93 8.53
N GLU A 105 -21.14 -2.94 9.43
CA GLU A 105 -20.07 -2.59 10.36
C GLU A 105 -19.67 -3.78 11.25
N GLN A 106 -20.66 -4.49 11.82
CA GLN A 106 -20.40 -5.66 12.66
C GLN A 106 -19.65 -6.76 11.90
N MET A 107 -20.07 -7.04 10.67
CA MET A 107 -19.38 -8.01 9.80
C MET A 107 -17.93 -7.58 9.55
N VAL A 108 -17.68 -6.32 9.20
CA VAL A 108 -16.32 -5.81 8.96
C VAL A 108 -15.47 -5.95 10.21
N ARG A 109 -15.99 -5.57 11.39
CA ARG A 109 -15.26 -5.71 12.66
C ARG A 109 -14.93 -7.15 13.03
N LEU A 110 -15.76 -8.11 12.62
CA LEU A 110 -15.53 -9.53 12.86
C LEU A 110 -14.43 -10.12 11.97
N VAL A 111 -14.35 -9.68 10.71
CA VAL A 111 -13.40 -10.24 9.73
C VAL A 111 -12.08 -9.47 9.63
N SER A 112 -12.05 -8.22 10.09
CA SER A 112 -10.87 -7.36 10.05
C SER A 112 -9.88 -7.66 11.18
N PRO A 113 -8.59 -7.32 11.01
CA PRO A 113 -7.59 -7.42 12.07
C PRO A 113 -7.99 -6.66 13.35
N ALA A 114 -7.54 -7.16 14.49
CA ALA A 114 -7.71 -6.49 15.78
C ALA A 114 -7.05 -5.10 15.72
N GLY A 115 -7.87 -4.05 15.82
CA GLY A 115 -7.42 -2.66 15.73
C GLY A 115 -7.92 -1.88 14.51
N GLU A 116 -8.68 -2.50 13.60
CA GLU A 116 -9.34 -1.76 12.51
C GLU A 116 -10.32 -0.71 13.08
N THR A 117 -10.23 0.53 12.59
CA THR A 117 -10.96 1.69 13.15
C THR A 117 -11.96 2.31 12.18
N GLY A 118 -12.02 1.83 10.94
CA GLY A 118 -12.89 2.42 9.93
C GLY A 118 -12.99 1.61 8.65
N MET A 119 -13.36 2.31 7.58
CA MET A 119 -13.50 1.72 6.25
C MET A 119 -13.03 2.70 5.17
N LEU A 120 -12.74 2.16 3.99
CA LEU A 120 -12.49 2.96 2.79
C LEU A 120 -13.79 3.52 2.24
N VAL A 121 -13.78 4.81 1.93
CA VAL A 121 -14.88 5.55 1.30
C VAL A 121 -14.34 6.18 0.02
N VAL A 122 -15.14 6.14 -1.05
CA VAL A 122 -14.80 6.84 -2.30
C VAL A 122 -14.81 8.34 -2.04
N ASP A 123 -13.71 9.00 -2.38
CA ASP A 123 -13.54 10.44 -2.21
C ASP A 123 -13.76 11.19 -3.53
N SER A 124 -13.12 10.73 -4.62
CA SER A 124 -13.31 11.29 -5.95
C SER A 124 -13.23 10.24 -7.06
N VAL A 125 -13.76 10.60 -8.23
CA VAL A 125 -13.52 9.89 -9.49
C VAL A 125 -12.31 10.54 -10.19
N VAL A 126 -11.47 9.72 -10.83
CA VAL A 126 -10.22 10.11 -11.51
C VAL A 126 -10.42 10.19 -13.02
#